data_AF-A0A9D7NQ87-F1
#
_entry.id   AF-A0A9D7NQ87-F1
#
_cell.length_a   1.000
_cell.length_b   1.000
_cell.length_c   1.000
_cell.angle_alpha   90.00
_cell.angle_beta   90.00
_cell.angle_gamma   90.00
#
_symmetry.space_group_name_H-M   'P 1'
#
loop_
_entity.id
_entity.type
_entity.pdbx_description
1 polymer ?
#
loop_
_entity_poly.entity_id
_entity_poly.type
_entity_poly.pdbx_seq_one_letter_code
_entity_poly.pdbx_strand_id
1 'polypeptide(L)'
;MKQTPFLLVGIGLVVWSCQFKTASAQIDEVPPQPGVFEYSCRGTEPFWLIEIYQDSIVYQRAGGKKILYPYHRAQQKGDSTCYTTKTKVYGKPSNMSIKIVADTCSDGMSENLYPYTAFILRDGEVLHGCAISEPEK
;
A
#
# COMPACT_ATOMS: atom_id res chain seq x y z
N MET A 1 26.51 -73.04 27.50
CA MET A 1 27.99 -72.99 27.49
C MET A 1 28.40 -71.95 26.46
N LYS A 2 29.22 -70.93 26.69
CA LYS A 2 29.91 -70.37 27.87
C LYS A 2 30.11 -68.90 27.51
N GLN A 3 29.80 -68.01 28.45
CA GLN A 3 30.33 -66.64 28.48
C GLN A 3 31.85 -66.70 28.62
N THR A 4 32.59 -65.80 27.95
CA THR A 4 33.58 -64.94 28.64
C THR A 4 34.06 -63.80 27.73
N PRO A 5 34.48 -62.67 28.32
CA PRO A 5 34.49 -61.34 27.71
C PRO A 5 35.86 -60.95 27.15
N PHE A 6 35.94 -59.85 26.40
CA PHE A 6 37.17 -59.09 26.29
C PHE A 6 36.91 -57.59 26.50
N LEU A 7 37.74 -57.06 27.40
CA LEU A 7 37.83 -55.68 27.87
C LEU A 7 38.41 -54.75 26.79
N LEU A 8 37.84 -53.55 26.73
CA LEU A 8 38.45 -52.21 26.63
C LEU A 8 39.69 -52.00 25.74
N VAL A 9 39.57 -51.14 24.73
CA VAL A 9 40.45 -49.96 24.56
C VAL A 9 39.61 -48.82 23.95
N GLY A 10 39.54 -47.70 24.67
CA GLY A 10 38.90 -46.49 24.20
C GLY A 10 39.76 -45.74 23.18
N ILE A 11 39.09 -45.11 22.22
CA ILE A 11 39.60 -43.92 21.55
C ILE A 11 38.48 -42.89 21.69
N GLY A 12 38.69 -41.98 22.65
CA GLY A 12 37.85 -40.81 22.80
C GLY A 12 38.02 -39.92 21.58
N LEU A 13 37.10 -40.04 20.62
CA LEU A 13 36.85 -38.96 19.68
C LEU A 13 36.10 -37.89 20.46
N VAL A 14 36.82 -36.85 20.86
CA VAL A 14 36.22 -35.59 21.31
C VAL A 14 35.54 -34.99 20.08
N VAL A 15 34.31 -35.41 19.83
CA VAL A 15 33.44 -34.76 18.86
C VAL A 15 33.03 -33.46 19.53
N TRP A 16 33.76 -32.40 19.22
CA TRP A 16 33.40 -31.05 19.61
C TRP A 16 32.10 -30.72 18.86
N SER A 17 30.97 -31.03 19.48
CA SER A 17 29.66 -30.67 18.98
C SER A 17 29.57 -29.14 19.01
N CYS A 18 29.90 -28.49 17.90
CA CYS A 18 29.46 -27.12 17.66
C CYS A 18 27.93 -27.13 17.68
N GLN A 19 27.36 -26.78 18.84
CA GLN A 19 25.95 -26.43 18.98
C GLN A 19 25.73 -25.17 18.15
N PHE A 20 25.38 -25.35 16.87
CA PHE A 20 24.80 -24.29 16.07
C PHE A 20 23.43 -23.98 16.68
N LYS A 21 23.37 -22.94 17.51
CA LYS A 21 22.10 -22.31 17.84
C LYS A 21 21.54 -21.73 16.54
N THR A 22 20.61 -22.45 15.92
CA THR A 22 19.78 -21.90 14.86
C THR A 22 18.93 -20.80 15.48
N ALA A 23 19.41 -19.56 15.39
CA ALA A 23 18.57 -18.40 15.58
C ALA A 23 17.64 -18.33 14.37
N SER A 24 16.37 -18.72 14.56
CA SER A 24 15.31 -18.45 13.61
C SER A 24 15.10 -16.93 13.58
N ALA A 25 15.72 -16.25 12.62
CA ALA A 25 15.32 -14.89 12.28
C ALA A 25 13.94 -15.00 11.61
N GLN A 26 12.89 -14.75 12.39
CA GLN A 26 11.57 -14.47 11.85
C GLN A 26 11.73 -13.19 11.02
N ILE A 27 11.67 -13.30 9.70
CA ILE A 27 11.47 -12.15 8.84
C ILE A 27 9.99 -11.82 8.97
N ASP A 28 9.67 -10.91 9.89
CA ASP A 28 8.41 -10.18 9.80
C ASP A 28 8.43 -9.46 8.46
N GLU A 29 7.58 -9.89 7.52
CA GLU A 29 7.34 -9.19 6.27
C GLU A 29 6.84 -7.79 6.61
N VAL A 30 7.75 -6.82 6.69
CA VAL A 30 7.39 -5.41 6.71
C VAL A 30 6.69 -5.17 5.38
N PRO A 31 5.39 -4.85 5.35
CA PRO A 31 4.70 -4.55 4.11
C PRO A 31 5.50 -3.45 3.40
N PRO A 32 5.68 -3.53 2.07
CA PRO A 32 6.45 -2.53 1.34
C PRO A 32 5.97 -1.15 1.76
N GLN A 33 6.89 -0.36 2.31
CA GLN A 33 6.62 1.02 2.71
C GLN A 33 5.99 1.70 1.49
N PRO A 34 4.82 2.36 1.64
CA PRO A 34 4.26 3.14 0.54
C PRO A 34 5.34 4.11 0.03
N GLY A 35 5.37 4.34 -1.28
CA GLY A 35 6.21 5.37 -1.88
C GLY A 35 5.96 6.75 -1.24
N VAL A 36 6.65 7.78 -1.71
CA VAL A 36 6.44 9.14 -1.19
C VAL A 36 4.97 9.53 -1.36
N PHE A 37 4.29 9.88 -0.26
CA PHE A 37 2.89 10.33 -0.28
C PHE A 37 2.77 11.66 -1.03
N GLU A 38 1.75 11.77 -1.89
CA GLU A 38 1.45 13.00 -2.62
C GLU A 38 0.09 13.58 -2.22
N TYR A 39 -0.98 12.77 -2.23
CA TYR A 39 -2.32 13.24 -1.91
C TYR A 39 -3.22 12.15 -1.31
N SER A 40 -4.14 12.58 -0.45
CA SER A 40 -5.33 11.80 -0.05
C SER A 40 -6.57 12.55 -0.51
N CYS A 41 -7.41 11.89 -1.30
CA CYS A 41 -8.64 12.43 -1.84
C CYS A 41 -9.84 11.64 -1.30
N ARG A 42 -10.87 12.32 -0.79
CA ARG A 42 -12.06 11.70 -0.20
C ARG A 42 -13.34 12.34 -0.68
N GLY A 43 -14.34 11.51 -0.95
CA GLY A 43 -15.71 11.95 -1.20
C GLY A 43 -16.64 11.50 -0.09
N THR A 44 -17.60 12.34 0.28
CA THR A 44 -18.63 12.03 1.27
C THR A 44 -19.84 11.37 0.63
N GLU A 45 -20.27 11.80 -0.55
CA GLU A 45 -21.33 11.11 -1.29
C GLU A 45 -21.06 11.07 -2.81
N PRO A 46 -20.86 9.87 -3.39
CA PRO A 46 -20.71 8.59 -2.70
C PRO A 46 -19.42 8.54 -1.85
N PHE A 47 -19.35 7.65 -0.85
CA PHE A 47 -18.14 7.46 -0.04
C PHE A 47 -17.02 6.73 -0.81
N TRP A 48 -15.87 7.39 -0.97
CA TRP A 48 -14.67 6.83 -1.59
C TRP A 48 -13.40 7.50 -1.05
N LEU A 49 -12.29 6.78 -1.19
CA LEU A 49 -10.95 7.22 -0.84
C LEU A 49 -9.98 6.92 -2.00
N ILE A 50 -9.11 7.86 -2.31
CA ILE A 50 -7.93 7.65 -3.15
C ILE A 50 -6.69 8.13 -2.39
N GLU A 51 -5.70 7.26 -2.27
CA GLU A 51 -4.37 7.62 -1.77
C GLU A 51 -3.37 7.53 -2.93
N ILE A 52 -2.57 8.58 -3.10
CA ILE A 52 -1.57 8.69 -4.15
C ILE A 52 -0.18 8.69 -3.51
N TYR A 53 0.62 7.71 -3.90
CA TYR A 53 2.02 7.55 -3.54
C TYR A 53 2.87 7.50 -4.82
N GLN A 54 4.15 7.87 -4.75
CA GLN A 54 5.11 7.83 -5.88
C GLN A 54 5.50 6.41 -6.35
N ASP A 55 4.64 5.43 -6.16
CA ASP A 55 4.76 4.05 -6.61
C ASP A 55 3.39 3.41 -6.89
N SER A 56 2.32 3.91 -6.26
CA SER A 56 0.99 3.32 -6.30
C SER A 56 -0.12 4.37 -6.12
N ILE A 57 -1.26 4.10 -6.74
CA ILE A 57 -2.52 4.82 -6.50
C ILE A 57 -3.52 3.79 -5.98
N VAL A 58 -4.01 4.00 -4.76
CA VAL A 58 -4.93 3.08 -4.09
C VAL A 58 -6.32 3.71 -4.12
N TYR A 59 -7.30 3.01 -4.70
CA TYR A 59 -8.70 3.40 -4.70
C TYR A 59 -9.54 2.47 -3.84
N GLN A 60 -10.45 3.02 -3.06
CA GLN A 60 -11.38 2.25 -2.25
C GLN A 60 -12.76 2.91 -2.18
N ARG A 61 -13.80 2.08 -2.30
CA ARG A 61 -15.19 2.45 -1.96
C ARG A 61 -15.48 2.07 -0.51
N ALA A 62 -16.40 2.77 0.14
CA ALA A 62 -16.94 2.31 1.42
C ALA A 62 -17.46 0.86 1.30
N GLY A 63 -16.98 -0.02 2.18
CA GLY A 63 -17.29 -1.47 2.16
C GLY A 63 -16.69 -2.26 0.99
N GLY A 64 -15.94 -1.60 0.09
CA GLY A 64 -15.31 -2.23 -1.07
C GLY A 64 -13.87 -2.68 -0.81
N LYS A 65 -13.37 -3.55 -1.69
CA LYS A 65 -11.95 -3.93 -1.73
C LYS A 65 -11.09 -2.77 -2.26
N LYS A 66 -9.85 -2.68 -1.77
CA LYS A 66 -8.84 -1.78 -2.34
C LYS A 66 -8.49 -2.22 -3.77
N ILE A 67 -8.37 -1.25 -4.68
CA ILE A 67 -7.96 -1.44 -6.06
C ILE A 67 -6.66 -0.68 -6.26
N LEU A 68 -5.62 -1.39 -6.69
CA LEU A 68 -4.31 -0.82 -6.97
C LEU A 68 -4.20 -0.41 -8.43
N TYR A 69 -3.81 0.84 -8.64
CA TYR A 69 -3.41 1.39 -9.91
C TYR A 69 -1.92 1.73 -9.87
N PRO A 70 -1.18 1.51 -10.98
CA PRO A 70 0.21 1.93 -11.07
C PRO A 70 0.33 3.46 -11.03
N TYR A 71 1.31 3.97 -10.28
CA TYR A 71 1.64 5.39 -10.32
C TYR A 71 2.25 5.77 -11.67
N HIS A 72 1.82 6.91 -12.19
CA HIS A 72 2.44 7.60 -13.31
C HIS A 72 2.61 9.05 -12.89
N ARG A 73 3.78 9.63 -13.23
CA ARG A 73 4.10 11.02 -12.87
C ARG A 73 2.97 11.97 -13.28
N ALA A 74 2.56 12.82 -12.36
CA ALA A 74 1.51 13.80 -12.59
C ALA A 74 1.90 14.84 -13.67
N GLN A 75 0.88 15.37 -14.34
CA GLN A 75 0.99 16.55 -15.19
C GLN A 75 0.49 17.77 -14.44
N GLN A 76 1.29 18.83 -14.40
CA GLN A 76 0.87 20.14 -13.89
C GLN A 76 0.16 20.93 -15.00
N LYS A 77 -1.04 21.44 -14.70
CA LYS A 77 -1.86 22.24 -15.63
C LYS A 77 -2.47 23.41 -14.87
N GLY A 78 -1.81 24.57 -14.91
CA GLY A 78 -2.22 25.74 -14.14
C GLY A 78 -2.13 25.47 -12.65
N ASP A 79 -3.26 25.61 -11.95
CA ASP A 79 -3.46 25.34 -10.53
C ASP A 79 -3.85 23.88 -10.23
N SER A 80 -3.81 23.01 -11.26
CA SER A 80 -4.24 21.62 -11.13
C SER A 80 -3.10 20.61 -11.34
N THR A 81 -3.11 19.58 -10.51
CA THR A 81 -2.28 18.37 -10.65
C THR A 81 -3.14 17.25 -11.24
N CYS A 82 -2.73 16.70 -12.38
CA CYS A 82 -3.48 15.70 -13.15
C CYS A 82 -2.76 14.34 -13.18
N TYR A 83 -3.46 13.26 -12.83
CA TYR A 83 -2.99 11.89 -12.98
C TYR A 83 -3.85 11.13 -14.00
N THR A 84 -3.24 10.18 -14.69
CA THR A 84 -3.95 9.21 -15.52
C THR A 84 -3.32 7.85 -15.33
N THR A 85 -4.14 6.85 -15.04
CA THR A 85 -3.68 5.49 -14.77
C THR A 85 -4.72 4.46 -15.21
N LYS A 86 -4.29 3.22 -15.36
CA LYS A 86 -5.14 2.09 -15.75
C LYS A 86 -4.65 0.80 -15.12
N THR A 87 -5.58 -0.10 -14.83
CA THR A 87 -5.32 -1.43 -14.28
C THR A 87 -6.33 -2.43 -14.85
N LYS A 88 -6.31 -3.68 -14.36
CA LYS A 88 -7.36 -4.66 -14.60
C LYS A 88 -8.09 -4.99 -13.30
N VAL A 89 -9.41 -4.90 -13.30
CA VAL A 89 -10.27 -5.27 -12.17
C VAL A 89 -11.14 -6.43 -12.62
N TYR A 90 -11.02 -7.58 -11.95
CA TYR A 90 -11.70 -8.83 -12.34
C TYR A 90 -11.53 -9.19 -13.82
N GLY A 91 -10.31 -9.00 -14.35
CA GLY A 91 -9.97 -9.29 -15.74
C GLY A 91 -10.41 -8.24 -16.76
N LYS A 92 -11.18 -7.22 -16.36
CA LYS A 92 -11.64 -6.13 -17.24
C LYS A 92 -10.75 -4.89 -17.12
N PRO A 93 -10.54 -4.13 -18.21
CA PRO A 93 -9.83 -2.85 -18.13
C PRO A 93 -10.55 -1.90 -17.17
N SER A 94 -9.78 -1.19 -16.35
CA SER A 94 -10.29 -0.10 -15.52
C SER A 94 -9.36 1.10 -15.65
N ASN A 95 -9.93 2.26 -15.99
CA ASN A 95 -9.20 3.49 -16.26
C ASN A 95 -9.59 4.55 -15.22
N MET A 96 -8.63 5.38 -14.84
CA MET A 96 -8.83 6.45 -13.88
C MET A 96 -8.08 7.70 -14.31
N SER A 97 -8.78 8.83 -14.30
CA SER A 97 -8.20 10.17 -14.38
C SER A 97 -8.52 10.93 -13.11
N ILE A 98 -7.53 11.61 -12.54
CA ILE A 98 -7.64 12.36 -11.30
C ILE A 98 -7.20 13.78 -11.61
N LYS A 99 -8.02 14.77 -11.28
CA LYS A 99 -7.66 16.19 -11.33
C LYS A 99 -7.83 16.77 -9.94
N ILE A 100 -6.73 17.24 -9.35
CA ILE A 100 -6.70 17.90 -8.05
C ILE A 100 -6.44 19.37 -8.30
N VAL A 101 -7.34 20.25 -7.87
CA VAL A 101 -7.27 21.70 -8.07
C VAL A 101 -6.97 22.37 -6.73
N ALA A 102 -6.07 23.35 -6.72
CA ALA A 102 -5.79 24.20 -5.55
C ALA A 102 -6.96 25.18 -5.29
N ASP A 103 -8.07 24.62 -4.84
CA ASP A 103 -9.32 25.31 -4.51
C ASP A 103 -9.88 24.76 -3.20
N THR A 104 -10.49 25.63 -2.39
CA THR A 104 -10.97 25.24 -1.06
C THR A 104 -12.23 24.37 -1.19
N CYS A 105 -12.24 23.23 -0.50
CA CYS A 105 -13.35 22.28 -0.53
C CYS A 105 -13.91 22.06 0.88
N SER A 106 -15.24 22.05 1.04
CA SER A 106 -15.90 21.59 2.28
C SER A 106 -16.37 20.15 2.08
N ASP A 107 -16.16 19.28 3.07
CA ASP A 107 -16.69 17.90 3.04
C ASP A 107 -18.21 17.82 3.28
N GLY A 108 -18.86 18.96 3.50
CA GLY A 108 -20.30 19.11 3.66
C GLY A 108 -20.77 18.73 5.07
N MET A 109 -20.77 17.45 5.42
CA MET A 109 -21.39 17.01 6.68
C MET A 109 -20.64 17.47 7.95
N SER A 110 -19.32 17.60 7.88
CA SER A 110 -18.50 18.04 9.02
C SER A 110 -18.04 19.49 8.87
N GLU A 111 -18.30 20.12 7.72
CA GLU A 111 -17.81 21.45 7.33
C GLU A 111 -16.29 21.59 7.48
N ASN A 112 -15.55 20.49 7.35
CA ASN A 112 -14.10 20.54 7.36
C ASN A 112 -13.63 21.17 6.04
N LEU A 113 -12.73 22.16 6.15
CA LEU A 113 -12.14 22.81 4.98
C LEU A 113 -10.85 22.10 4.57
N TYR A 114 -10.74 21.86 3.27
CA TYR A 114 -9.63 21.21 2.61
C TYR A 114 -8.97 22.17 1.62
N PRO A 115 -7.64 22.13 1.48
CA PRO A 115 -6.93 23.02 0.56
C PRO A 115 -7.11 22.68 -0.92
N TYR A 116 -7.68 21.51 -1.24
CA TYR A 116 -7.83 21.05 -2.62
C TYR A 116 -9.21 20.44 -2.91
N THR A 117 -9.66 20.63 -4.14
CA THR A 117 -10.85 19.98 -4.72
C THR A 117 -10.41 18.87 -5.68
N ALA A 118 -11.00 17.68 -5.56
CA ALA A 118 -10.68 16.50 -6.37
C ALA A 118 -11.84 16.12 -7.31
N PHE A 119 -11.51 15.95 -8.59
CA PHE A 119 -12.41 15.45 -9.64
C PHE A 119 -11.84 14.16 -10.21
N ILE A 120 -12.59 13.07 -10.11
CA ILE A 120 -12.17 11.74 -10.57
C ILE A 120 -13.09 11.29 -11.69
N LEU A 121 -12.52 10.83 -12.79
CA LEU A 121 -13.25 10.07 -13.82
C LEU A 121 -12.73 8.63 -13.78
N ARG A 122 -13.56 7.69 -13.30
CA ARG A 122 -13.22 6.27 -13.21
C ARG A 122 -14.25 5.45 -13.96
N ASP A 123 -13.82 4.74 -15.00
CA ASP A 123 -14.69 3.83 -15.78
C ASP A 123 -16.00 4.49 -16.27
N GLY A 124 -15.97 5.79 -16.56
CA GLY A 124 -17.13 6.58 -16.99
C GLY A 124 -17.93 7.23 -15.85
N GLU A 125 -17.63 6.92 -14.60
CA GLU A 125 -18.22 7.54 -13.42
C GLU A 125 -17.42 8.78 -12.98
N VAL A 126 -18.12 9.87 -12.71
CA VAL A 126 -17.54 11.11 -12.16
C VAL A 126 -17.72 11.13 -10.65
N LEU A 127 -16.62 11.32 -9.92
CA LEU A 127 -16.60 11.49 -8.48
C LEU A 127 -16.06 12.87 -8.13
N HIS A 128 -16.68 13.51 -7.15
CA HIS A 128 -16.27 14.78 -6.60
C HIS A 128 -15.91 14.61 -5.12
N GLY A 129 -14.89 15.32 -4.66
CA GLY A 129 -14.43 15.23 -3.28
C GLY A 129 -13.39 16.28 -2.94
N CYS A 130 -12.87 16.21 -1.73
CA CYS A 130 -11.83 17.09 -1.22
C CYS A 130 -10.49 16.34 -1.12
N ALA A 131 -9.38 17.08 -1.08
CA ALA A 131 -8.06 16.47 -0.93
C ALA A 131 -7.11 17.24 -0.01
N ILE A 132 -6.13 16.51 0.53
CA ILE A 132 -4.98 17.01 1.30
C ILE A 132 -3.70 16.49 0.67
N SER A 133 -2.61 17.25 0.78
CA SER A 133 -1.26 16.87 0.34
C SER A 133 -0.34 16.46 1.50
N GLU A 134 -0.85 16.49 2.72
CA GLU A 134 -0.20 15.97 3.91
C GLU A 134 -0.99 14.76 4.43
N PRO A 135 -0.32 13.70 4.91
CA PRO A 135 -1.03 12.59 5.53
C PRO A 135 -1.73 13.07 6.81
N GLU A 136 -2.97 12.63 7.01
CA GLU A 136 -3.71 12.88 8.24
C GLU A 136 -2.95 12.23 9.41
N LYS A 137 -2.63 13.01 10.45
CA LYS A 137 -1.82 12.56 11.61
C LYS A 137 -2.60 11.64 12.55
#